data_AF-A0A7W4JUP3-F1
#
_entry.id   AF-A0A7W4JUP3-F1
#
_cell.length_a   1.000
_cell.length_b   1.000
_cell.length_c   1.000
_cell.angle_alpha   90.00
_cell.angle_beta   90.00
_cell.angle_gamma   90.00
#
_symmetry.space_group_name_H-M   'P 1'
#
loop_
_entity.id
_entity.type
_entity.pdbx_description
1 polymer ?
#
loop_
_entity_poly.entity_id
_entity_poly.type
_entity_poly.pdbx_seq_one_letter_code
_entity_poly.pdbx_strand_id
1 'polypeptide(L)'
;MARPVDPDLRPRLLEKIIAYVRENGVAAFSLRPLAAAIGTSHRTILYHFGSREQLLCTVFDTMREAAAREVEARLPTHGDPRAIYRALWRHLASPDMRPTLRLFYEMYAIATRDPQRFGDYARRTAHFWLETISLRFRNAGAPPERARLLGGMTIALLRGATLELAATDEAERLTGVVDAFFDLLPPAGQAA
;
A
#
# COMPACT_ATOMS: atom_id res chain seq x y z
N MET A 1 26.15 -9.12 33.07
CA MET A 1 25.64 -10.21 32.22
C MET A 1 24.73 -9.60 31.15
N ALA A 2 25.06 -9.77 29.86
CA ALA A 2 24.22 -9.30 28.77
C ALA A 2 22.98 -10.22 28.66
N ARG A 3 21.78 -9.63 28.72
CA ARG A 3 20.52 -10.37 28.54
C ARG A 3 20.47 -10.93 27.11
N PRO A 4 20.19 -12.23 26.91
CA PRO A 4 20.08 -12.78 25.56
C PRO A 4 19.02 -12.01 24.79
N VAL A 5 19.37 -11.55 23.59
CA VAL A 5 18.46 -10.86 22.69
C VAL A 5 17.44 -11.89 22.21
N ASP A 6 16.20 -11.76 22.67
CA ASP A 6 15.08 -12.54 22.16
C ASP A 6 14.86 -12.16 20.68
N PRO A 7 15.16 -13.05 19.72
CA PRO A 7 15.07 -12.75 18.29
C PRO A 7 13.62 -12.50 17.85
N ASP A 8 12.64 -13.04 18.59
CA ASP A 8 11.22 -12.94 18.27
C ASP A 8 10.59 -11.66 18.85
N LEU A 9 11.31 -10.92 19.69
CA LEU A 9 10.80 -9.70 20.30
C LEU A 9 10.51 -8.61 19.26
N ARG A 10 11.41 -8.40 18.28
CA ARG A 10 11.23 -7.35 17.27
C ARG A 10 10.00 -7.61 16.38
N PRO A 11 9.80 -8.81 15.78
CA PRO A 11 8.57 -9.14 15.06
C PRO A 11 7.29 -8.98 15.90
N ARG A 12 7.28 -9.50 17.14
CA ARG A 12 6.12 -9.38 18.03
C ARG A 12 5.79 -7.93 18.39
N LEU A 13 6.80 -7.09 18.59
CA LEU A 13 6.60 -5.65 18.77
C LEU A 13 6.01 -5.02 17.51
N LEU A 14 6.53 -5.35 16.33
CA LEU A 14 6.05 -4.80 15.07
C LEU A 14 4.58 -5.14 14.82
N GLU A 15 4.15 -6.37 15.08
CA GLU A 15 2.74 -6.79 14.98
C GLU A 15 1.83 -5.95 15.87
N LYS A 16 2.21 -5.77 17.15
CA LYS A 16 1.46 -4.92 18.09
C LYS A 16 1.42 -3.46 17.64
N ILE A 17 2.51 -2.95 17.09
CA ILE A 17 2.59 -1.57 16.59
C ILE A 17 1.70 -1.41 15.35
N ILE A 18 1.68 -2.37 14.43
CA ILE A 18 0.79 -2.36 13.26
C ILE A 18 -0.67 -2.36 13.72
N ALA A 19 -1.05 -3.19 14.69
CA ALA A 19 -2.40 -3.19 15.25
C ALA A 19 -2.77 -1.83 15.85
N TYR A 20 -1.88 -1.26 16.67
CA TYR A 20 -2.08 0.08 17.23
C TYR A 20 -2.27 1.15 16.14
N VAL A 21 -1.44 1.13 15.09
CA VAL A 21 -1.51 2.11 13.98
C VAL A 21 -2.80 1.95 13.19
N ARG A 22 -3.30 0.72 12.99
CA ARG A 22 -4.60 0.47 12.33
C ARG A 22 -5.78 1.04 13.12
N GLU A 23 -5.70 0.99 14.44
CA GLU A 23 -6.77 1.50 15.32
C GLU A 23 -6.71 3.02 15.51
N ASN A 24 -5.51 3.61 15.56
CA ASN A 24 -5.31 5.01 15.98
C ASN A 24 -4.88 5.96 14.85
N GLY A 25 -4.55 5.45 13.66
CA GLY A 25 -4.05 6.26 12.54
C GLY A 25 -2.60 6.72 12.71
N VAL A 26 -2.10 7.46 11.71
CA VAL A 26 -0.73 8.02 11.71
C VAL A 26 -0.68 9.42 12.31
N ALA A 27 -1.75 10.20 12.13
CA ALA A 27 -1.78 11.60 12.59
C ALA A 27 -1.55 11.74 14.11
N ALA A 28 -2.11 10.83 14.91
CA ALA A 28 -1.94 10.78 16.36
C ALA A 28 -0.69 9.98 16.81
N PHE A 29 0.13 9.49 15.87
CA PHE A 29 1.20 8.55 16.17
C PHE A 29 2.33 9.20 16.98
N SER A 30 2.49 8.75 18.22
CA SER A 30 3.59 9.13 19.11
C SER A 30 4.10 7.93 19.92
N LEU A 31 5.40 7.93 20.20
CA LEU A 31 6.08 6.77 20.79
C LEU A 31 5.67 6.47 22.23
N ARG A 32 5.28 7.50 23.00
CA ARG A 32 4.91 7.34 24.42
C ARG A 32 3.55 6.64 24.58
N PRO A 33 2.45 7.12 23.96
CA PRO A 33 1.17 6.41 23.95
C PRO A 33 1.27 5.01 23.34
N LEU A 34 2.01 4.86 22.23
CA LEU A 34 2.26 3.55 21.63
C LEU A 34 2.92 2.58 22.62
N ALA A 35 3.99 3.02 23.28
CA ALA A 35 4.72 2.18 24.23
C ALA A 35 3.84 1.74 25.41
N ALA A 36 3.03 2.67 25.95
CA ALA A 36 2.07 2.35 27.00
C ALA A 36 1.03 1.33 26.52
N ALA A 37 0.47 1.51 25.32
CA ALA A 37 -0.55 0.62 24.77
C ALA A 37 -0.06 -0.81 24.51
N ILE A 38 1.20 -0.97 24.06
CA ILE A 38 1.75 -2.30 23.74
C ILE A 38 2.52 -2.94 24.91
N GLY A 39 2.55 -2.28 26.07
CA GLY A 39 3.17 -2.77 27.30
C GLY A 39 4.70 -2.76 27.27
N THR A 40 5.32 -1.72 26.72
CA THR A 40 6.78 -1.58 26.64
C THR A 40 7.26 -0.16 26.95
N SER A 41 8.55 0.12 26.78
CA SER A 41 9.11 1.48 26.89
C SER A 41 9.40 2.07 25.50
N HIS A 42 9.25 3.40 25.37
CA HIS A 42 9.65 4.10 24.14
C HIS A 42 11.13 3.87 23.79
N ARG A 43 12.00 3.64 24.79
CA ARG A 43 13.43 3.34 24.60
C ARG A 43 13.63 1.97 23.98
N THR A 44 12.84 0.98 24.38
CA THR A 44 12.83 -0.36 23.78
C THR A 44 12.40 -0.29 22.31
N ILE A 45 11.37 0.50 21.99
CA ILE A 45 10.93 0.70 20.61
C ILE A 45 12.05 1.34 19.78
N LEU A 46 12.63 2.44 20.23
CA LEU A 46 13.73 3.11 19.51
C LEU A 46 14.96 2.21 19.37
N TYR A 47 15.24 1.35 20.36
CA TYR A 47 16.32 0.38 20.26
C TYR A 47 16.14 -0.61 19.10
N HIS A 48 14.91 -1.07 18.83
CA HIS A 48 14.62 -2.05 17.78
C HIS A 48 14.32 -1.45 16.40
N PHE A 49 13.83 -0.22 16.35
CA PHE A 49 13.31 0.41 15.13
C PHE A 49 14.02 1.72 14.76
N GLY A 50 14.98 2.16 15.58
CA GLY A 50 15.75 3.38 15.35
C GLY A 50 14.93 4.61 15.71
N SER A 51 14.52 5.41 14.73
CA SER A 51 13.72 6.63 14.95
C SER A 51 12.21 6.40 14.83
N ARG A 52 11.41 7.42 15.19
CA ARG A 52 9.95 7.42 14.95
C ARG A 52 9.65 7.27 13.46
N GLU A 53 10.39 7.96 12.62
CA GLU A 53 10.25 7.96 11.16
C GLU A 53 10.59 6.58 10.59
N GLN A 54 11.71 5.99 11.03
CA GLN A 54 12.11 4.64 10.62
C GLN A 54 11.09 3.58 11.07
N LEU A 55 10.52 3.74 12.26
CA LEU A 55 9.43 2.88 12.73
C LEU A 55 8.19 3.00 11.83
N LEU A 56 7.74 4.21 11.52
CA LEU A 56 6.62 4.44 10.61
C LEU A 56 6.88 3.82 9.22
N CYS A 57 8.05 4.08 8.63
CA CYS A 57 8.44 3.46 7.37
C CYS A 57 8.41 1.93 7.45
N THR A 58 8.92 1.34 8.54
CA THR A 58 8.91 -0.12 8.76
C THR A 58 7.49 -0.67 8.82
N VAL A 59 6.61 -0.04 9.61
CA VAL A 59 5.19 -0.41 9.73
C VAL A 59 4.52 -0.43 8.36
N PHE A 60 4.68 0.66 7.60
CA PHE A 60 4.03 0.80 6.31
C PHE A 60 4.66 -0.07 5.21
N ASP A 61 5.96 -0.33 5.26
CA ASP A 61 6.62 -1.30 4.38
C ASP A 61 6.07 -2.71 4.63
N THR A 62 5.93 -3.14 5.89
CA THR A 62 5.32 -4.44 6.23
C THR A 62 3.86 -4.53 5.79
N MET A 63 3.07 -3.47 5.98
CA MET A 63 1.69 -3.42 5.52
C MET A 63 1.59 -3.47 3.99
N ARG A 64 2.46 -2.75 3.27
CA ARG A 64 2.54 -2.77 1.80
C ARG A 64 2.90 -4.17 1.28
N GLU A 65 3.86 -4.83 1.91
CA GLU A 65 4.24 -6.20 1.55
C GLU A 65 3.11 -7.20 1.78
N ALA A 66 2.37 -7.07 2.88
CA ALA A 66 1.19 -7.89 3.13
C ALA A 66 0.10 -7.66 2.06
N ALA A 67 -0.18 -6.40 1.71
CA ALA A 67 -1.11 -6.06 0.64
C ALA A 67 -0.66 -6.60 -0.71
N ALA A 68 0.64 -6.51 -1.03
CA ALA A 68 1.17 -7.07 -2.27
C ALA A 68 1.03 -8.59 -2.36
N ARG A 69 1.31 -9.31 -1.25
CA ARG A 69 1.09 -10.77 -1.17
C ARG A 69 -0.38 -11.13 -1.36
N GLU A 70 -1.29 -10.33 -0.79
CA GLU A 70 -2.73 -10.53 -0.99
C GLU A 70 -3.15 -10.32 -2.44
N VAL A 71 -2.65 -9.26 -3.09
CA VAL A 71 -2.87 -9.01 -4.52
C VAL A 71 -2.32 -10.17 -5.37
N GLU A 72 -1.13 -10.67 -5.07
CA GLU A 72 -0.52 -11.81 -5.76
C GLU A 72 -1.30 -13.11 -5.55
N ALA A 73 -1.80 -13.37 -4.34
CA ALA A 73 -2.58 -14.57 -4.04
C ALA A 73 -3.98 -14.53 -4.69
N ARG A 74 -4.58 -13.34 -4.83
CA ARG A 74 -5.94 -13.18 -5.37
C ARG A 74 -5.98 -13.11 -6.89
N LEU A 75 -4.95 -12.55 -7.53
CA LEU A 75 -4.98 -12.23 -8.95
C LEU A 75 -4.07 -13.16 -9.75
N PRO A 76 -4.55 -13.69 -10.89
CA PRO A 76 -3.71 -14.53 -11.73
C PRO A 76 -2.55 -13.72 -12.32
N THR A 77 -1.40 -14.39 -12.46
CA THR A 77 -0.18 -13.82 -13.04
C THR A 77 -0.30 -13.60 -14.56
N HIS A 78 -1.17 -14.36 -15.22
CA HIS A 78 -1.40 -14.36 -16.67
C HIS A 78 -2.89 -14.18 -16.96
N GLY A 79 -3.22 -13.68 -18.15
CA GLY A 79 -4.59 -13.40 -18.59
C GLY A 79 -4.76 -11.95 -19.06
N ASP A 80 -6.00 -11.54 -19.34
CA ASP A 80 -6.31 -10.15 -19.70
C ASP A 80 -6.10 -9.23 -18.49
N PRO A 81 -5.13 -8.29 -18.52
CA PRO A 81 -4.88 -7.36 -17.43
C PRO A 81 -6.12 -6.54 -17.05
N ARG A 82 -7.01 -6.26 -18.00
CA ARG A 82 -8.24 -5.49 -17.75
C ARG A 82 -9.16 -6.24 -16.80
N ALA A 83 -9.38 -7.54 -17.05
CA ALA A 83 -10.17 -8.39 -16.18
C ALA A 83 -9.53 -8.53 -14.79
N ILE A 84 -8.21 -8.69 -14.74
CA ILE A 84 -7.43 -8.79 -13.50
C ILE A 84 -7.60 -7.53 -12.63
N TYR A 85 -7.45 -6.33 -13.22
CA TYR A 85 -7.55 -5.10 -12.45
C TYR A 85 -8.98 -4.70 -12.09
N ARG A 86 -9.98 -5.13 -12.85
CA ARG A 86 -11.39 -5.06 -12.41
C ARG A 86 -11.64 -5.93 -11.18
N ALA A 87 -11.08 -7.14 -11.14
CA ALA A 87 -11.18 -8.01 -9.97
C ALA A 87 -10.46 -7.39 -8.75
N LEU A 88 -9.28 -6.79 -8.96
CA LEU A 88 -8.58 -6.04 -7.92
C LEU A 88 -9.44 -4.88 -7.39
N TRP A 89 -10.04 -4.11 -8.29
CA TRP A 89 -10.89 -2.99 -7.92
C TRP A 89 -12.04 -3.43 -7.02
N ARG A 90 -12.75 -4.51 -7.34
CA ARG A 90 -13.86 -5.01 -6.49
C ARG A 90 -13.42 -5.30 -5.05
N HIS A 91 -12.21 -5.82 -4.88
CA HIS A 91 -11.63 -6.01 -3.55
C HIS A 91 -11.31 -4.67 -2.87
N LEU A 92 -10.64 -3.75 -3.56
CA LEU A 92 -10.32 -2.41 -3.05
C LEU A 92 -11.58 -1.59 -2.73
N ALA A 93 -12.66 -1.81 -3.47
CA ALA A 93 -13.94 -1.13 -3.29
C ALA A 93 -14.78 -1.68 -2.12
N SER A 94 -14.37 -2.81 -1.54
CA SER A 94 -15.10 -3.40 -0.41
C SER A 94 -15.05 -2.49 0.83
N PRO A 95 -16.14 -2.41 1.63
CA PRO A 95 -16.17 -1.59 2.83
C PRO A 95 -15.04 -1.88 3.82
N ASP A 96 -14.63 -3.16 3.91
CA ASP A 96 -13.55 -3.62 4.81
C ASP A 96 -12.19 -3.01 4.47
N MET A 97 -11.98 -2.57 3.22
CA MET A 97 -10.72 -1.94 2.81
C MET A 97 -10.61 -0.47 3.17
N ARG A 98 -11.71 0.20 3.52
CA ARG A 98 -11.70 1.66 3.81
C ARG A 98 -10.71 2.05 4.90
N PRO A 99 -10.64 1.38 6.07
CA PRO A 99 -9.69 1.75 7.12
C PRO A 99 -8.23 1.62 6.65
N THR A 100 -7.91 0.54 5.94
CA THR A 100 -6.57 0.29 5.40
C THR A 100 -6.18 1.33 4.34
N LEU A 101 -7.10 1.66 3.42
CA LEU A 101 -6.87 2.68 2.39
C LEU A 101 -6.64 4.06 2.99
N ARG A 102 -7.47 4.48 3.96
CA ARG A 102 -7.30 5.75 4.69
C ARG A 102 -5.90 5.84 5.30
N LEU A 103 -5.46 4.79 5.96
CA LEU A 103 -4.16 4.75 6.62
C LEU A 103 -3.00 4.86 5.61
N PHE A 104 -3.07 4.17 4.46
CA PHE A 104 -2.07 4.32 3.39
C PHE A 104 -2.04 5.75 2.84
N TYR A 105 -3.20 6.39 2.68
CA TYR A 105 -3.27 7.78 2.21
C TYR A 105 -2.81 8.80 3.24
N GLU A 106 -3.04 8.58 4.53
CA GLU A 106 -2.44 9.39 5.60
C GLU A 106 -0.91 9.37 5.49
N MET A 107 -0.31 8.18 5.37
CA MET A 107 1.14 8.06 5.21
C MET A 107 1.64 8.70 3.92
N TYR A 108 0.90 8.54 2.82
CA TYR A 108 1.27 9.16 1.54
C TYR A 108 1.21 10.70 1.62
N ALA A 109 0.20 11.26 2.27
CA ALA A 109 0.09 12.70 2.52
C ALA A 109 1.20 13.23 3.43
N ILE A 110 1.56 12.49 4.48
CA ILE A 110 2.70 12.82 5.35
C ILE A 110 4.01 12.81 4.54
N ALA A 111 4.20 11.78 3.73
CA ALA A 111 5.44 11.60 2.99
C ALA A 111 5.64 12.65 1.88
N THR A 112 4.54 13.11 1.28
CA THR A 112 4.55 14.19 0.29
C THR A 112 4.72 15.57 0.93
N ARG A 113 4.16 15.79 2.13
CA ARG A 113 4.33 17.03 2.89
C ARG A 113 5.74 17.22 3.44
N ASP A 114 6.43 16.13 3.82
CA ASP A 114 7.80 16.16 4.34
C ASP A 114 8.73 15.24 3.53
N PRO A 115 9.11 15.66 2.30
CA PRO A 115 9.95 14.85 1.43
C PRO A 115 11.39 14.71 1.94
N GLN A 116 11.85 15.60 2.84
CA GLN A 116 13.18 15.46 3.45
C GLN A 116 13.24 14.26 4.39
N ARG A 117 12.16 13.99 5.15
CA ARG A 117 12.10 12.86 6.08
C ARG A 117 11.63 11.56 5.44
N PHE A 118 10.72 11.63 4.48
CA PHE A 118 10.02 10.45 3.95
C PHE A 118 10.13 10.28 2.42
N GLY A 119 10.88 11.14 1.73
CA GLY A 119 10.96 11.13 0.26
C GLY A 119 11.43 9.80 -0.32
N ASP A 120 12.40 9.14 0.33
CA ASP A 120 12.86 7.80 -0.09
C ASP A 120 11.76 6.75 0.05
N TYR A 121 10.99 6.79 1.14
CA TYR A 121 9.86 5.88 1.34
C TYR A 121 8.78 6.11 0.27
N ALA A 122 8.41 7.36 0.00
CA ALA A 122 7.41 7.70 -1.03
C ALA A 122 7.84 7.23 -2.41
N ARG A 123 9.10 7.50 -2.81
CA ARG A 123 9.65 7.06 -4.10
C ARG A 123 9.66 5.54 -4.23
N ARG A 124 10.21 4.82 -3.24
CA ARG A 124 10.26 3.34 -3.26
C ARG A 124 8.85 2.75 -3.37
N THR A 125 7.90 3.25 -2.60
CA THR A 125 6.51 2.79 -2.64
C THR A 125 5.85 3.07 -3.99
N ALA A 126 6.06 4.25 -4.57
CA ALA A 126 5.52 4.59 -5.89
C ALA A 126 6.08 3.67 -6.98
N HIS A 127 7.40 3.46 -6.99
CA HIS A 127 8.08 2.55 -7.93
C HIS A 127 7.63 1.10 -7.77
N PHE A 128 7.53 0.61 -6.54
CA PHE A 128 7.08 -0.74 -6.24
C PHE A 128 5.72 -1.02 -6.88
N TRP A 129 4.72 -0.18 -6.61
CA TRP A 129 3.37 -0.39 -7.15
C TRP A 129 3.31 -0.25 -8.67
N LEU A 130 4.09 0.68 -9.25
CA LEU A 130 4.20 0.79 -10.70
C LEU A 130 4.72 -0.50 -11.33
N GLU A 131 5.78 -1.08 -10.77
CA GLU A 131 6.33 -2.34 -11.30
C GLU A 131 5.42 -3.53 -11.08
N THR A 132 4.78 -3.64 -9.90
CA THR A 132 3.80 -4.69 -9.61
C THR A 132 2.66 -4.67 -10.62
N ILE A 133 2.17 -3.48 -10.98
CA ILE A 133 1.07 -3.35 -11.94
C ILE A 133 1.56 -3.55 -13.38
N SER A 134 2.70 -2.96 -13.75
CA SER A 134 3.25 -3.09 -15.10
C SER A 134 3.56 -4.56 -15.45
N LEU A 135 3.87 -5.39 -14.45
CA LEU A 135 4.18 -6.81 -14.64
C LEU A 135 3.05 -7.58 -15.37
N ARG A 136 1.78 -7.30 -15.07
CA ARG A 136 0.67 -8.06 -15.68
C ARG A 136 0.51 -7.69 -17.17
N PHE A 137 0.75 -6.44 -17.52
CA PHE A 137 0.79 -6.01 -18.93
C PHE A 137 1.97 -6.65 -19.68
N ARG A 138 3.15 -6.77 -19.04
CA ARG A 138 4.30 -7.49 -19.63
C ARG A 138 3.99 -8.98 -19.85
N ASN A 139 3.39 -9.63 -18.85
CA ASN A 139 3.01 -11.05 -18.95
C ASN A 139 1.94 -11.29 -20.03
N ALA A 140 1.16 -10.28 -20.36
CA ALA A 140 0.20 -10.29 -21.47
C ALA A 140 0.80 -9.88 -22.82
N GLY A 141 2.13 -9.74 -22.91
CA GLY A 141 2.87 -9.52 -24.17
C GLY A 141 3.12 -8.05 -24.53
N ALA A 142 2.76 -7.09 -23.69
CA ALA A 142 3.05 -5.68 -23.97
C ALA A 142 4.56 -5.37 -23.90
N PRO A 143 5.13 -4.61 -24.85
CA PRO A 143 6.52 -4.14 -24.77
C PRO A 143 6.79 -3.35 -23.47
N PRO A 144 8.02 -3.33 -22.93
CA PRO A 144 8.34 -2.73 -21.63
C PRO A 144 7.84 -1.29 -21.43
N GLU A 145 8.04 -0.42 -22.42
CA GLU A 145 7.59 0.98 -22.34
C GLU A 145 6.07 1.09 -22.34
N ARG A 146 5.39 0.34 -23.21
CA ARG A 146 3.92 0.29 -23.27
C ARG A 146 3.34 -0.27 -21.97
N ALA A 147 3.91 -1.33 -21.43
CA ALA A 147 3.49 -1.92 -20.16
C ALA A 147 3.63 -0.93 -18.99
N ARG A 148 4.72 -0.13 -18.98
CA ARG A 148 4.93 0.92 -17.98
C ARG A 148 3.91 2.05 -18.10
N LEU A 149 3.55 2.47 -19.31
CA LEU A 149 2.51 3.46 -19.54
C LEU A 149 1.13 2.96 -19.11
N LEU A 150 0.74 1.75 -19.55
CA LEU A 150 -0.52 1.10 -19.16
C LEU A 150 -0.62 0.88 -17.65
N GLY A 151 0.48 0.44 -17.03
CA GLY A 151 0.57 0.30 -15.58
C GLY A 151 0.49 1.64 -14.85
N GLY A 152 1.14 2.68 -15.39
CA GLY A 152 1.07 4.05 -14.90
C GLY A 152 -0.34 4.62 -14.91
N MET A 153 -1.07 4.47 -16.01
CA MET A 153 -2.47 4.90 -16.09
C MET A 153 -3.35 4.12 -15.11
N THR A 154 -3.15 2.81 -15.02
CA THR A 154 -3.90 1.94 -14.11
C THR A 154 -3.69 2.34 -12.64
N ILE A 155 -2.45 2.55 -12.20
CA ILE A 155 -2.19 2.95 -10.81
C ILE A 155 -2.68 4.36 -10.51
N ALA A 156 -2.61 5.29 -11.46
CA ALA A 156 -3.13 6.64 -11.29
C ALA A 156 -4.65 6.63 -11.09
N LEU A 157 -5.37 5.86 -11.91
CA LEU A 157 -6.81 5.67 -11.77
C LEU A 157 -7.17 5.04 -10.43
N LEU A 158 -6.58 3.88 -10.10
CA LEU A 158 -6.91 3.15 -8.88
C LEU A 158 -6.61 3.99 -7.64
N ARG A 159 -5.52 4.76 -7.64
CA ARG A 159 -5.22 5.70 -6.55
C ARG A 159 -6.29 6.78 -6.42
N GLY A 160 -6.66 7.43 -7.52
CA GLY A 160 -7.71 8.46 -7.50
C GLY A 160 -9.05 7.90 -7.01
N ALA A 161 -9.47 6.75 -7.55
CA ALA A 161 -10.72 6.12 -7.18
C ALA A 161 -10.74 5.64 -5.72
N THR A 162 -9.67 5.02 -5.24
CA THR A 162 -9.62 4.56 -3.83
C THR A 162 -9.44 5.71 -2.83
N LEU A 163 -8.79 6.81 -3.22
CA LEU A 163 -8.73 8.02 -2.40
C LEU A 163 -10.12 8.65 -2.25
N GLU A 164 -10.85 8.78 -3.36
CA GLU A 164 -12.23 9.28 -3.35
C GLU A 164 -13.14 8.37 -2.52
N LEU A 165 -13.00 7.05 -2.67
CA LEU A 165 -13.77 6.08 -1.88
C LEU A 165 -13.44 6.14 -0.38
N ALA A 166 -12.20 6.47 -0.01
CA ALA A 166 -11.82 6.66 1.38
C ALA A 166 -12.54 7.86 2.02
N ALA A 167 -12.90 8.86 1.21
CA ALA A 167 -13.59 10.09 1.62
C ALA A 167 -15.12 10.04 1.45
N THR A 168 -15.65 9.17 0.60
CA THR A 168 -17.07 9.12 0.21
C THR A 168 -17.69 7.73 0.42
N ASP A 169 -18.95 7.55 0.00
CA ASP A 169 -19.62 6.24 -0.07
C ASP A 169 -19.96 5.84 -1.52
N GLU A 170 -19.28 6.43 -2.50
CA GLU A 170 -19.65 6.34 -3.93
C GLU A 170 -19.06 5.11 -4.64
N ALA A 171 -19.08 3.95 -3.98
CA ALA A 171 -18.48 2.71 -4.49
C ALA A 171 -19.05 2.32 -5.87
N GLU A 172 -20.36 2.48 -6.07
CA GLU A 172 -21.03 2.15 -7.34
C GLU A 172 -20.57 3.07 -8.48
N ARG A 173 -20.60 4.39 -8.26
CA ARG A 173 -20.13 5.37 -9.26
C ARG A 173 -18.67 5.12 -9.62
N LEU A 174 -17.81 4.91 -8.63
CA LEU A 174 -16.38 4.67 -8.85
C LEU A 174 -16.11 3.33 -9.53
N THR A 175 -16.96 2.33 -9.31
CA THR A 175 -16.92 1.08 -10.07
C THR A 175 -17.23 1.32 -11.54
N GLY A 176 -18.26 2.10 -11.85
CA GLY A 176 -18.55 2.51 -13.22
C GLY A 176 -17.39 3.25 -13.89
N VAL A 177 -16.69 4.13 -13.16
CA VAL A 177 -15.49 4.84 -13.67
C VAL A 177 -14.37 3.86 -14.00
N VAL A 178 -14.09 2.90 -13.11
CA VAL A 178 -13.03 1.91 -13.32
C VAL A 178 -13.37 0.98 -14.48
N ASP A 179 -14.61 0.53 -14.58
CA ASP A 179 -15.05 -0.34 -15.67
C ASP A 179 -14.97 0.37 -17.02
N ALA A 180 -15.46 1.60 -17.11
CA ALA A 180 -15.40 2.42 -18.33
C ALA A 180 -13.95 2.69 -18.77
N PHE A 181 -13.04 2.97 -17.84
CA PHE A 181 -11.63 3.12 -18.17
C PHE A 181 -11.04 1.84 -18.77
N PHE A 182 -11.33 0.68 -18.17
CA PHE A 182 -10.81 -0.58 -18.70
C PHE A 182 -11.48 -1.00 -20.02
N ASP A 183 -12.67 -0.52 -20.34
CA ASP A 183 -13.29 -0.72 -21.67
C ASP A 183 -12.56 0.08 -22.76
N LEU A 184 -12.04 1.26 -22.42
CA LEU A 184 -11.27 2.11 -23.32
C LEU A 184 -9.81 1.65 -23.48
N LEU A 185 -9.29 0.85 -22.56
CA LEU A 185 -7.92 0.38 -22.63
C LEU A 185 -7.75 -0.67 -23.76
N PRO A 186 -6.75 -0.47 -24.66
CA PRO A 186 -6.48 -1.43 -25.71
C PRO A 186 -6.00 -2.77 -25.12
N PRO A 187 -6.25 -3.90 -25.81
CA PRO A 187 -5.67 -5.18 -25.43
C PRO A 187 -4.14 -5.08 -25.34
N ALA A 188 -3.54 -5.75 -24.35
CA ALA A 188 -2.10 -5.66 -24.09
C ALA A 188 -1.22 -6.06 -25.30
N GLY A 189 -1.72 -6.94 -26.17
CA GLY A 189 -1.02 -7.45 -27.36
C GLY A 189 -1.23 -6.66 -28.66
N GLN A 190 -2.09 -5.62 -28.69
CA GLN A 190 -2.23 -4.79 -29.89
C GLN A 190 -1.30 -3.58 -29.78
N ALA A 191 -0.37 -3.47 -30.73
CA ALA A 191 0.32 -2.21 -30.99
C ALA A 191 -0.73 -1.15 -31.38
N ALA A 192 -0.60 0.06 -30.83
CA ALA A 192 -1.34 1.21 -31.34
C ALA A 192 -0.71 1.67 -32.66
#